data_AF-A0A7Y9FGJ2-F1
#
_entry.id   AF-A0A7Y9FGJ2-F1
#
_cell.length_a   1.000
_cell.length_b   1.000
_cell.length_c   1.000
_cell.angle_alpha   90.00
_cell.angle_beta   90.00
_cell.angle_gamma   90.00
#
_symmetry.space_group_name_H-M   'P 1'
#
loop_
_entity.id
_entity.type
_entity.pdbx_description
1 polymer ?
#
loop_
_entity_poly.entity_id
_entity_poly.type
_entity_poly.pdbx_seq_one_letter_code
_entity_poly.pdbx_strand_id
1 'polypeptide(L)'
;MWEPLKKSAWPLAKKAAVTITAYLATHPEAQERLAGVGRRLTDVQKARTPEGRIRRGLAPIREHAHEVVDATGDSPAAVQAQSWLLRADHIERALGILEHRPRSERKEGLATVVGMTDALTAEVLLSLIPPPTAVDDQHDGEVTRE
;
A
#
# COMPACT_ATOMS: atom_id res chain seq x y z
N MET A 1 14.91 -3.72 -5.48
CA MET A 1 13.50 -3.74 -5.94
C MET A 1 12.66 -2.62 -5.37
N TRP A 2 12.66 -2.38 -4.05
CA TRP A 2 11.83 -1.35 -3.40
C TRP A 2 12.41 0.08 -3.40
N GLU A 3 13.64 0.26 -3.89
CA GLU A 3 14.34 1.55 -3.86
C GLU A 3 13.66 2.69 -4.60
N PRO A 4 12.98 2.49 -5.76
CA PRO A 4 12.27 3.59 -6.41
C PRO A 4 11.14 4.17 -5.55
N LEU A 5 10.48 3.33 -4.73
CA LEU A 5 9.44 3.79 -3.80
C LEU A 5 10.03 4.58 -2.63
N LYS A 6 11.29 4.33 -2.24
CA LYS A 6 11.99 5.14 -1.21
C LYS A 6 12.28 6.57 -1.66
N LYS A 7 12.26 6.81 -2.97
CA LYS A 7 12.44 8.13 -3.61
C LYS A 7 11.11 8.73 -4.09
N SER A 8 9.99 8.07 -3.82
CA SER A 8 8.66 8.52 -4.25
C SER A 8 8.24 9.82 -3.56
N ALA A 9 7.38 10.58 -4.23
CA ALA A 9 6.66 11.73 -3.67
C ALA A 9 5.50 11.33 -2.72
N TRP A 10 5.31 10.02 -2.51
CA TRP A 10 4.29 9.43 -1.63
C TRP A 10 4.91 9.04 -0.28
N PRO A 11 4.84 9.91 0.75
CA PRO A 11 5.55 9.70 2.00
C PRO A 11 5.09 8.48 2.80
N LEU A 12 3.80 8.13 2.81
CA LEU A 12 3.32 6.95 3.52
C LEU A 12 3.75 5.66 2.81
N ALA A 13 3.61 5.60 1.49
CA ALA A 13 4.07 4.47 0.68
C ALA A 13 5.59 4.27 0.81
N LYS A 14 6.35 5.38 0.89
CA LYS A 14 7.78 5.34 1.19
C LYS A 14 8.07 4.68 2.54
N LYS A 15 7.35 5.05 3.61
CA LYS A 15 7.51 4.44 4.94
C LYS A 15 7.19 2.94 4.89
N ALA A 16 6.09 2.55 4.25
CA ALA A 16 5.73 1.15 4.08
C ALA A 16 6.81 0.36 3.31
N ALA A 17 7.37 0.93 2.24
CA ALA A 17 8.46 0.31 1.48
C ALA A 17 9.75 0.13 2.30
N VAL A 18 10.03 1.04 3.26
CA VAL A 18 11.12 0.86 4.22
C VAL A 18 10.84 -0.31 5.14
N THR A 19 9.63 -0.41 5.70
CA THR A 19 9.21 -1.53 6.54
C THR A 19 9.32 -2.87 5.81
N ILE A 20 8.84 -2.95 4.56
CA ILE A 20 8.98 -4.17 3.73
C ILE A 20 10.45 -4.51 3.51
N THR A 21 11.31 -3.50 3.25
CA THR A 21 12.75 -3.77 3.08
C THR A 21 13.34 -4.37 4.36
N ALA A 22 12.99 -3.82 5.53
CA ALA A 22 13.46 -4.33 6.81
C ALA A 22 12.96 -5.76 7.07
N TYR A 23 11.69 -6.04 6.76
CA TYR A 23 11.13 -7.39 6.84
C TYR A 23 11.84 -8.39 5.92
N LEU A 24 12.12 -8.01 4.68
CA LEU A 24 12.84 -8.86 3.71
C LEU A 24 14.30 -9.11 4.11
N ALA A 25 14.92 -8.20 4.88
CA ALA A 25 16.26 -8.42 5.40
C ALA A 25 16.31 -9.55 6.44
N THR A 26 15.20 -9.81 7.13
CA THR A 26 15.06 -10.90 8.10
C THR A 26 14.33 -12.13 7.56
N HIS A 27 13.62 -11.99 6.43
CA HIS A 27 12.83 -13.05 5.77
C HIS A 27 13.10 -13.08 4.25
N PRO A 28 14.30 -13.51 3.82
CA PRO A 28 14.68 -13.51 2.40
C PRO A 28 13.78 -14.39 1.53
N GLU A 29 13.18 -15.44 2.10
CA GLU A 29 12.22 -16.33 1.42
C GLU A 29 10.95 -15.60 0.96
N ALA A 30 10.57 -14.50 1.63
CA ALA A 30 9.44 -13.69 1.22
C ALA A 30 9.75 -12.82 -0.01
N GLN A 31 11.01 -12.74 -0.46
CA GLN A 31 11.43 -11.87 -1.55
C GLN A 31 10.74 -12.20 -2.87
N GLU A 32 10.62 -13.49 -3.22
CA GLU A 32 9.95 -13.90 -4.47
C GLU A 32 8.45 -13.58 -4.45
N ARG A 33 7.79 -13.89 -3.33
CA ARG A 33 6.37 -13.60 -3.12
C ARG A 33 6.08 -12.11 -3.26
N LEU A 34 6.93 -11.26 -2.68
CA LEU A 34 6.71 -9.81 -2.67
C LEU A 34 7.24 -9.10 -3.93
N ALA A 35 8.01 -9.80 -4.77
CA ALA A 35 8.67 -9.20 -5.93
C ALA A 35 7.69 -8.64 -6.97
N GLY A 36 6.61 -9.38 -7.24
CA GLY A 36 5.61 -9.01 -8.25
C GLY A 36 4.92 -7.69 -7.92
N VAL A 37 4.48 -7.53 -6.67
CA VAL A 37 3.82 -6.30 -6.21
C VAL A 37 4.79 -5.13 -6.17
N GLY A 38 6.02 -5.35 -5.67
CA GLY A 38 7.05 -4.32 -5.63
C GLY A 38 7.41 -3.78 -7.01
N ARG A 39 7.59 -4.65 -8.01
CA ARG A 39 7.88 -4.22 -9.39
C ARG A 39 6.74 -3.36 -9.95
N ARG A 40 5.49 -3.83 -9.86
CA ARG A 40 4.31 -3.13 -10.37
C ARG A 40 4.17 -1.72 -9.75
N LEU A 41 4.36 -1.60 -8.44
CA LEU A 41 4.28 -0.30 -7.74
C LEU A 41 5.48 0.62 -8.03
N THR A 42 6.66 0.09 -8.33
CA THR A 42 7.79 0.94 -8.76
C THR A 42 7.61 1.53 -10.15
N ASP A 43 6.92 0.83 -11.05
CA ASP A 43 6.63 1.33 -12.40
C ASP A 43 5.72 2.56 -12.40
N VAL A 44 4.93 2.74 -11.34
CA VAL A 44 4.13 3.94 -11.10
C VAL A 44 4.99 5.20 -11.06
N GLN A 45 6.21 5.11 -10.50
CA GLN A 45 7.12 6.25 -10.36
C GLN A 45 7.63 6.76 -11.72
N LYS A 46 7.50 5.97 -12.79
CA LYS A 46 7.88 6.38 -14.15
C LYS A 46 6.91 7.40 -14.76
N ALA A 47 5.71 7.56 -14.21
CA ALA A 47 4.79 8.59 -14.68
C ALA A 47 5.31 10.00 -14.33
N ARG A 48 5.20 10.91 -15.31
CA ARG A 48 5.72 12.29 -15.20
C ARG A 48 4.75 13.22 -14.47
N THR A 49 3.45 12.93 -14.50
CA THR A 49 2.41 13.77 -13.89
C THR A 49 1.83 13.10 -12.63
N PRO A 50 1.38 13.88 -11.62
CA PRO A 50 0.70 13.34 -10.44
C PRO A 50 -0.53 12.49 -10.80
N GLU A 51 -1.34 12.93 -11.75
CA GLU A 51 -2.53 12.24 -12.24
C GLU A 51 -2.17 10.90 -12.90
N GLY A 52 -1.10 10.90 -13.70
CA GLY A 52 -0.58 9.69 -14.31
C GLY A 52 -0.04 8.70 -13.27
N ARG A 53 0.58 9.20 -12.20
CA ARG A 53 1.00 8.36 -11.07
C ARG A 53 -0.19 7.78 -10.33
N ILE A 54 -1.22 8.57 -10.05
CA ILE A 54 -2.44 8.08 -9.38
C ILE A 54 -3.05 6.93 -10.19
N ARG A 55 -3.36 7.15 -11.48
CA ARG A 55 -3.99 6.13 -12.33
C ARG A 55 -3.16 4.85 -12.41
N ARG A 56 -1.85 4.98 -12.62
CA ARG A 56 -0.95 3.81 -12.65
C ARG A 56 -0.81 3.11 -11.31
N GLY A 57 -0.94 3.85 -10.19
CA GLY A 57 -0.90 3.28 -8.85
C GLY A 57 -2.15 2.51 -8.47
N LEU A 58 -3.32 2.92 -8.96
CA LEU A 58 -4.58 2.23 -8.66
C LEU A 58 -4.68 0.85 -9.34
N ALA A 59 -4.13 0.67 -10.54
CA ALA A 59 -4.17 -0.60 -11.26
C ALA A 59 -3.59 -1.79 -10.45
N PRO A 60 -2.34 -1.74 -9.95
CA PRO A 60 -1.78 -2.84 -9.15
C PRO A 60 -2.45 -3.00 -7.79
N ILE A 61 -3.06 -1.94 -7.24
CA ILE A 61 -3.87 -2.05 -6.02
C ILE A 61 -5.12 -2.89 -6.28
N ARG A 62 -5.82 -2.64 -7.40
CA ARG A 62 -7.01 -3.42 -7.78
C ARG A 62 -6.66 -4.86 -8.09
N GLU A 63 -5.61 -5.09 -8.86
CA GLU A 63 -5.12 -6.45 -9.15
C GLU A 63 -4.84 -7.21 -7.85
N HIS A 64 -4.09 -6.62 -6.92
CA HIS A 64 -3.79 -7.27 -5.66
C HIS A 64 -5.03 -7.49 -4.78
N ALA A 65 -5.95 -6.52 -4.74
CA ALA A 65 -7.18 -6.67 -4.00
C ALA A 65 -8.04 -7.82 -4.55
N HIS A 66 -8.14 -7.98 -5.88
CA HIS A 66 -8.80 -9.13 -6.49
C HIS A 66 -8.09 -10.45 -6.15
N GLU A 67 -6.76 -10.50 -6.26
CA GLU A 67 -5.97 -11.67 -5.86
C GLU A 67 -6.28 -12.10 -4.40
N VAL A 68 -6.40 -11.13 -3.48
CA VAL A 68 -6.72 -11.40 -2.06
C VAL A 68 -8.16 -11.86 -1.87
N VAL A 69 -9.14 -11.22 -2.53
CA VAL A 69 -10.55 -11.63 -2.45
C VAL A 69 -10.71 -13.05 -2.97
N ASP A 70 -10.14 -13.36 -4.13
CA ASP A 70 -10.24 -14.68 -4.76
C ASP A 70 -9.56 -15.77 -3.93
N ALA A 71 -8.42 -15.45 -3.29
CA ALA A 71 -7.66 -16.41 -2.48
C ALA A 71 -8.28 -16.66 -1.10
N THR A 72 -9.03 -15.71 -0.54
CA THR A 72 -9.43 -15.74 0.87
C THR A 72 -10.93 -15.76 1.14
N GLY A 73 -11.79 -15.70 0.11
CA GLY A 73 -13.25 -15.86 0.26
C GLY A 73 -13.88 -14.81 1.18
N ASP A 74 -14.67 -15.22 2.18
CA ASP A 74 -15.34 -14.31 3.13
C ASP A 74 -14.48 -13.95 4.37
N SER A 75 -13.15 -14.02 4.24
CA SER A 75 -12.25 -13.71 5.37
C SER A 75 -12.16 -12.21 5.68
N PRO A 76 -11.66 -11.83 6.88
CA PRO A 76 -11.34 -10.43 7.18
C PRO A 76 -10.39 -9.79 6.16
N ALA A 77 -9.46 -10.56 5.57
CA ALA A 77 -8.56 -10.07 4.53
C ALA A 77 -9.31 -9.71 3.24
N ALA A 78 -10.33 -10.48 2.87
CA ALA A 78 -11.18 -10.16 1.72
C ALA A 78 -12.06 -8.94 1.97
N VAL A 79 -12.57 -8.74 3.20
CA VAL A 79 -13.29 -7.51 3.57
C VAL A 79 -12.38 -6.28 3.43
N GLN A 80 -11.14 -6.39 3.90
CA GLN A 80 -10.15 -5.33 3.73
C GLN A 80 -9.83 -5.07 2.25
N ALA A 81 -9.66 -6.12 1.45
CA ALA A 81 -9.41 -6.01 0.03
C ALA A 81 -10.58 -5.38 -0.75
N GLN A 82 -11.83 -5.73 -0.40
CA GLN A 82 -13.02 -5.07 -0.95
C GLN A 82 -13.05 -3.57 -0.61
N SER A 83 -12.63 -3.19 0.60
CA SER A 83 -12.48 -1.77 0.97
C SER A 83 -11.44 -1.05 0.10
N TRP A 84 -10.33 -1.71 -0.26
CA TRP A 84 -9.35 -1.14 -1.18
C TRP A 84 -9.92 -0.89 -2.57
N LEU A 85 -10.72 -1.82 -3.11
CA LEU A 85 -11.39 -1.65 -4.40
C LEU A 85 -12.30 -0.42 -4.38
N LEU A 86 -13.18 -0.31 -3.37
CA LEU A 86 -14.09 0.82 -3.24
C LEU A 86 -13.36 2.16 -3.11
N ARG A 87 -12.24 2.18 -2.37
CA ARG A 87 -11.40 3.37 -2.23
C ARG A 87 -10.67 3.72 -3.51
N ALA A 88 -10.17 2.74 -4.26
CA ALA A 88 -9.57 2.96 -5.57
C ALA A 88 -10.58 3.60 -6.54
N ASP A 89 -11.82 3.11 -6.57
CA ASP A 89 -12.89 3.65 -7.40
C ASP A 89 -13.32 5.05 -6.97
N HIS A 90 -13.31 5.32 -5.66
CA HIS A 90 -13.53 6.67 -5.16
C HIS A 90 -12.42 7.63 -5.61
N ILE A 91 -11.15 7.24 -5.51
CA ILE A 91 -10.00 8.05 -5.97
C ILE A 91 -10.09 8.31 -7.47
N GLU A 92 -10.40 7.31 -8.28
CA GLU A 92 -10.53 7.48 -9.73
C GLU A 92 -11.68 8.42 -10.12
N ARG A 93 -12.84 8.29 -9.47
CA ARG A 93 -13.96 9.23 -9.66
C ARG A 93 -13.60 10.65 -9.26
N ALA A 94 -12.94 10.82 -8.10
CA ALA A 94 -12.49 12.13 -7.64
C ALA A 94 -11.52 12.77 -8.66
N LEU A 95 -10.59 11.97 -9.20
CA LEU A 95 -9.67 12.43 -10.24
C LEU A 95 -10.42 12.87 -11.52
N GLY A 96 -11.39 12.09 -11.99
CA GLY A 96 -12.21 12.43 -13.15
C GLY A 96 -12.99 13.74 -12.97
N ILE A 97 -13.57 13.96 -11.78
CA ILE A 97 -14.27 15.20 -11.44
C ILE A 97 -13.32 16.40 -11.50
N LEU A 98 -12.10 16.26 -10.97
CA LEU A 98 -11.11 17.36 -10.92
C LEU A 98 -10.64 17.81 -12.31
N GLU A 99 -10.65 16.92 -13.30
CA GLU A 99 -10.26 17.27 -14.68
C GLU A 99 -11.18 18.32 -15.31
N HIS A 100 -12.39 18.47 -14.78
CA HIS A 100 -13.41 19.38 -15.28
C HIS A 100 -13.50 20.66 -14.44
N ARG A 101 -12.71 20.75 -13.36
CA ARG A 101 -12.69 21.91 -12.44
C ARG A 101 -11.75 23.02 -12.91
N PRO A 102 -12.00 24.28 -12.48
CA PRO A 102 -11.06 25.38 -12.63
C PRO A 102 -9.68 25.05 -12.07
N ARG A 103 -8.63 25.67 -12.63
CA ARG A 103 -7.24 25.34 -12.30
C ARG A 103 -6.88 25.50 -10.81
N SER A 104 -7.47 26.49 -10.13
CA SER A 104 -7.27 26.73 -8.70
C SER A 104 -7.82 25.57 -7.85
N GLU A 105 -9.10 25.22 -8.05
CA GLU A 105 -9.76 24.09 -7.38
C GLU A 105 -9.10 22.74 -7.71
N ARG A 106 -8.69 22.56 -8.97
CA ARG A 106 -8.01 21.36 -9.43
C ARG A 106 -6.72 21.10 -8.66
N LYS A 107 -5.93 22.14 -8.40
CA LYS A 107 -4.63 22.00 -7.71
C LYS A 107 -4.83 21.50 -6.27
N GLU A 108 -5.78 22.09 -5.55
CA GLU A 108 -6.09 21.70 -4.17
C GLU A 108 -6.68 20.30 -4.10
N GLY A 109 -7.71 20.02 -4.92
CA GLY A 109 -8.30 18.69 -4.97
C GLY A 109 -7.32 17.60 -5.41
N LEU A 110 -6.39 17.92 -6.32
CA LEU A 110 -5.35 16.98 -6.74
C LEU A 110 -4.42 16.63 -5.57
N ALA A 111 -4.08 17.58 -4.71
CA ALA A 111 -3.27 17.29 -3.51
C ALA A 111 -4.01 16.32 -2.57
N THR A 112 -5.32 16.51 -2.38
CA THR A 112 -6.16 15.58 -1.61
C THR A 112 -6.18 14.18 -2.22
N VAL A 113 -6.40 14.06 -3.53
CA VAL A 113 -6.42 12.77 -4.24
C VAL A 113 -5.05 12.08 -4.17
N VAL A 114 -3.95 12.84 -4.26
CA VAL A 114 -2.60 12.31 -4.05
C VAL A 114 -2.46 11.74 -2.63
N GLY A 115 -2.92 12.45 -1.60
CA GLY A 115 -2.87 11.98 -0.22
C GLY A 115 -3.68 10.70 0.01
N MET A 116 -4.88 10.61 -0.57
CA MET A 116 -5.70 9.39 -0.51
C MET A 116 -5.02 8.21 -1.20
N THR A 117 -4.36 8.45 -2.34
CA THR A 117 -3.62 7.44 -3.09
C THR A 117 -2.39 6.96 -2.34
N ASP A 118 -1.63 7.89 -1.73
CA ASP A 118 -0.48 7.57 -0.89
C ASP A 118 -0.88 6.68 0.30
N ALA A 119 -1.94 7.06 1.02
CA ALA A 119 -2.46 6.29 2.15
C ALA A 119 -2.93 4.89 1.73
N LEU A 120 -3.69 4.77 0.64
CA LEU A 120 -4.16 3.47 0.14
C LEU A 120 -2.99 2.59 -0.31
N THR A 121 -2.01 3.17 -1.02
CA THR A 121 -0.81 2.45 -1.46
C THR A 121 -0.01 1.94 -0.25
N ALA A 122 0.16 2.78 0.78
CA ALA A 122 0.87 2.40 2.00
C ALA A 122 0.19 1.24 2.73
N GLU A 123 -1.14 1.26 2.83
CA GLU A 123 -1.90 0.20 3.48
C GLU A 123 -1.77 -1.13 2.74
N VAL A 124 -1.94 -1.11 1.41
CA VAL A 124 -1.76 -2.30 0.57
C VAL A 124 -0.34 -2.85 0.73
N LEU A 125 0.68 -2.00 0.73
CA LEU A 125 2.07 -2.41 0.96
C LEU A 125 2.25 -3.08 2.32
N LEU A 126 1.67 -2.52 3.38
CA LEU A 126 1.78 -3.09 4.73
C LEU A 126 1.01 -4.41 4.87
N SER A 127 -0.04 -4.64 4.10
CA SER A 127 -0.76 -5.92 4.09
C SER A 127 0.06 -7.10 3.55
N LEU A 128 1.14 -6.82 2.82
CA LEU A 128 2.01 -7.84 2.24
C LEU A 128 2.85 -8.58 3.28
N ILE A 129 3.11 -7.93 4.41
CA ILE A 129 3.84 -8.51 5.52
C ILE A 129 2.84 -8.91 6.61
N PRO A 130 3.09 -10.03 7.31
CA PRO A 130 2.27 -10.36 8.46
C PRO A 130 2.33 -9.21 9.47
N PRO A 131 1.24 -8.96 10.23
CA PRO A 131 1.31 -8.01 11.33
C PRO A 131 2.45 -8.44 12.26
N PRO A 132 3.16 -7.50 12.90
CA PRO A 132 4.12 -7.87 13.93
C PRO A 132 3.33 -8.69 14.95
N THR A 133 3.60 -9.99 15.00
CA THR A 133 3.10 -10.83 16.08
C THR A 133 3.57 -10.15 17.34
N ALA A 134 2.62 -9.67 18.15
CA ALA A 134 2.93 -9.25 19.50
C ALA A 134 3.73 -10.41 20.10
N VAL A 135 4.96 -10.10 20.49
CA VAL A 135 5.89 -11.05 21.07
C VAL A 135 5.14 -11.81 22.16
N ASP A 136 5.19 -13.13 22.13
CA ASP A 136 4.69 -13.98 23.20
C ASP A 136 5.23 -13.44 24.54
N ASP A 137 4.35 -12.84 25.32
CA ASP A 137 4.59 -12.46 26.73
C ASP A 137 4.46 -13.74 27.58
N GLN A 138 5.26 -14.77 27.27
CA GLN A 138 5.31 -16.03 28.00
C GLN A 138 6.75 -16.52 28.23
N HIS A 139 7.32 -16.10 29.37
CA HIS A 139 8.38 -16.69 30.24
C HIS A 139 9.26 -15.53 30.76
N ASP A 140 9.48 -15.31 32.05
CA ASP A 140 9.65 -16.30 33.11
C ASP A 140 9.02 -15.86 34.44
N GLY A 141 8.23 -16.78 35.00
CA GLY A 141 8.05 -16.85 36.44
C GLY A 141 9.31 -17.45 37.06
N GLU A 142 10.15 -16.62 37.66
CA GLU A 142 11.11 -17.06 38.66
C GLU A 142 11.13 -16.02 39.79
N VAL A 143 10.29 -16.23 40.80
CA VAL A 143 10.52 -15.68 42.14
C VAL A 143 10.70 -16.86 43.07
N THR A 144 11.93 -17.36 43.08
CA THR A 144 12.49 -18.17 44.15
C THR A 144 12.38 -17.36 45.45
N ARG A 145 11.61 -17.85 46.41
CA ARG A 145 11.70 -17.45 47.82
C ARG A 145 11.76 -18.71 48.66
N GLU A 146 12.98 -19.06 49.04
CA GLU A 146 13.28 -19.73 50.31
C GLU A 146 13.15 -18.73 51.48
#